data_AF-A0A7X0IZS6-F1
#
_entry.id   AF-A0A7X0IZS6-F1
#
_cell.length_a   1.000
_cell.length_b   1.000
_cell.length_c   1.000
_cell.angle_alpha   90.00
_cell.angle_beta   90.00
_cell.angle_gamma   90.00
#
_symmetry.space_group_name_H-M   'P 1'
#
loop_
_entity.id
_entity.type
_entity.pdbx_description
1 polymer ?
#
loop_
_entity_poly.entity_id
_entity_poly.type
_entity_poly.pdbx_seq_one_letter_code
_entity_poly.pdbx_strand_id
1 'polypeptide(L)'
;MQVEKYEWIPTIGAPEIYPIKIIRGEFITKNEIGPDLPRCNFVGAGWGDSGCVMVAGPDKKALPDSLSITWLSYAEDKFYDGKFVLPKERVSDLFKKGYMDRYTNKQRTYDYLTVGMTPGGTVVLWLSGGSKQIEVGQFKAKEIKLTLKDLGPDSEYMFKPGFVKESYERMMSPELRAQFKKDGIQYDLAEKWLKRYNVSFTVNSDKVKFYQLMLSYLNSEQEQIFDSALANDTAQQRAVPEKINVEWFDQKSRKMITEIIFDQNEIQAAFARIPQSGKGELHFEVDPNEYTVAVTLKTDGESVKIEKQKAKTQHDTNYSSD
;
A
#
# COMPACT_ATOMS: atom_id res chain seq x y z
N MET A 1 20.96 -22.55 17.14
CA MET A 1 19.52 -22.41 16.84
C MET A 1 19.36 -22.42 15.33
N GLN A 2 18.40 -23.19 14.80
CA GLN A 2 18.13 -23.25 13.36
C GLN A 2 17.44 -21.95 12.93
N VAL A 3 17.94 -21.31 11.88
CA VAL A 3 17.32 -20.09 11.33
C VAL A 3 16.06 -20.50 10.56
N GLU A 4 14.91 -19.98 10.96
CA GLU A 4 13.66 -20.20 10.24
C GLU A 4 13.69 -19.55 8.85
N LYS A 5 13.11 -20.24 7.87
CA LYS A 5 13.09 -19.81 6.46
C LYS A 5 11.66 -19.77 5.93
N TYR A 6 11.39 -18.75 5.13
CA TYR A 6 10.07 -18.45 4.57
C TYR A 6 10.20 -18.29 3.06
N GLU A 7 9.11 -18.52 2.34
CA GLU A 7 9.01 -18.22 0.92
C GLU A 7 8.57 -16.77 0.78
N TRP A 8 9.45 -15.93 0.23
CA TRP A 8 9.14 -14.52 -0.01
C TRP A 8 9.99 -13.94 -1.14
N ILE A 9 9.42 -12.95 -1.84
CA ILE A 9 10.03 -12.25 -2.96
C ILE A 9 10.19 -10.76 -2.62
N PRO A 10 11.36 -10.15 -2.86
CA PRO A 10 11.51 -8.71 -2.74
C PRO A 10 10.80 -7.99 -3.88
N THR A 11 10.08 -6.92 -3.56
CA THR A 11 9.46 -6.05 -4.56
C THR A 11 9.73 -4.59 -4.22
N ILE A 12 9.53 -3.73 -5.21
CA ILE A 12 9.73 -2.30 -5.08
C ILE A 12 8.51 -1.56 -5.64
N GLY A 13 8.16 -0.46 -4.99
CA GLY A 13 7.05 0.39 -5.38
C GLY A 13 7.40 1.87 -5.24
N ALA A 14 6.76 2.69 -6.05
CA ALA A 14 6.82 4.14 -5.94
C ALA A 14 5.51 4.71 -6.47
N PRO A 15 5.06 5.87 -5.93
CA PRO A 15 3.88 6.54 -6.45
C PRO A 15 4.01 6.75 -7.96
N GLU A 16 2.92 6.59 -8.71
CA GLU A 16 2.96 6.65 -10.17
C GLU A 16 3.60 7.95 -10.68
N ILE A 17 3.22 9.07 -10.07
CA ILE A 17 3.71 10.42 -10.40
C ILE A 17 5.16 10.68 -9.97
N TYR A 18 5.77 9.80 -9.17
CA TYR A 18 7.13 9.93 -8.64
C TYR A 18 7.97 8.67 -8.92
N PRO A 19 8.22 8.36 -10.20
CA PRO A 19 8.92 7.15 -10.58
C PRO A 19 10.39 7.18 -10.17
N ILE A 20 10.93 6.00 -9.92
CA ILE A 20 12.30 5.79 -9.45
C ILE A 20 13.06 4.78 -10.32
N LYS A 21 14.39 4.79 -10.20
CA LYS A 21 15.28 3.75 -10.71
C LYS A 21 16.14 3.24 -9.57
N ILE A 22 16.12 1.93 -9.32
CA ILE A 22 17.07 1.33 -8.38
C ILE A 22 18.47 1.31 -9.01
N ILE A 23 19.42 1.91 -8.32
CA ILE A 23 20.84 1.90 -8.69
C ILE A 23 21.51 0.67 -8.05
N ARG A 24 21.28 0.48 -6.74
CA ARG A 24 21.72 -0.67 -5.94
C ARG A 24 20.66 -0.96 -4.88
N GLY A 25 20.45 -2.22 -4.56
CA GLY A 25 19.51 -2.59 -3.51
C GLY A 25 19.67 -4.04 -3.11
N GLU A 26 19.73 -4.31 -1.81
CA GLU A 26 19.87 -5.66 -1.27
C GLU A 26 19.20 -5.77 0.10
N PHE A 27 18.58 -6.93 0.33
CA PHE A 27 18.24 -7.38 1.66
C PHE A 27 19.42 -8.16 2.23
N ILE A 28 19.86 -7.81 3.43
CA ILE A 28 21.05 -8.39 4.07
C ILE A 28 20.61 -9.28 5.22
N THR A 29 21.02 -10.54 5.18
CA THR A 29 20.80 -11.53 6.25
C THR A 29 22.14 -11.89 6.89
N LYS A 30 22.20 -11.95 8.22
CA LYS A 30 23.39 -12.42 8.92
C LYS A 30 23.70 -13.86 8.50
N ASN A 31 24.93 -14.09 8.02
CA ASN A 31 25.48 -15.39 7.64
C ASN A 31 24.84 -16.06 6.40
N GLU A 32 24.00 -15.37 5.63
CA GLU A 32 23.45 -15.86 4.36
C GLU A 32 23.47 -14.73 3.31
N ILE A 33 23.66 -15.06 2.03
CA ILE A 33 23.47 -14.10 0.94
C ILE A 33 21.97 -13.86 0.82
N GLY A 34 21.52 -12.64 1.13
CA GLY A 34 20.13 -12.24 0.91
C GLY A 34 19.89 -11.83 -0.55
N PRO A 35 18.62 -11.76 -0.99
CA PRO A 35 18.31 -11.41 -2.37
C PRO A 35 18.53 -9.93 -2.64
N ASP A 36 19.02 -9.64 -3.84
CA ASP A 36 19.03 -8.29 -4.40
C ASP A 36 17.59 -7.78 -4.59
N LEU A 37 17.42 -6.46 -4.48
CA LEU A 37 16.19 -5.82 -4.93
C LEU A 37 16.12 -5.85 -6.46
N PRO A 38 14.91 -5.93 -7.04
CA PRO A 38 14.72 -5.88 -8.47
C PRO A 38 15.31 -4.59 -9.08
N ARG A 39 16.25 -4.72 -10.03
CA ARG A 39 16.92 -3.57 -10.67
C ARG A 39 16.13 -3.02 -11.85
N CYS A 40 14.87 -2.67 -11.62
CA CYS A 40 14.03 -2.08 -12.66
C CYS A 40 14.42 -0.62 -12.97
N ASN A 41 14.34 -0.28 -14.25
CA ASN A 41 14.82 1.01 -14.77
C ASN A 41 13.88 2.19 -14.49
N PHE A 42 12.56 1.95 -14.43
CA PHE A 42 11.55 2.97 -14.23
C PHE A 42 10.37 2.34 -13.51
N VAL A 43 10.23 2.63 -12.22
CA VAL A 43 9.19 2.06 -11.35
C VAL A 43 8.32 3.18 -10.84
N GLY A 44 7.05 3.12 -11.19
CA GLY A 44 5.98 4.03 -10.76
C GLY A 44 4.63 3.32 -10.93
N ALA A 45 4.51 2.12 -10.39
CA ALA A 45 3.34 1.26 -10.56
C ALA A 45 2.29 1.42 -9.45
N GLY A 46 2.53 2.33 -8.50
CA GLY A 46 1.76 2.42 -7.27
C GLY A 46 2.67 2.35 -6.04
N TRP A 47 2.33 3.13 -5.02
CA TRP A 47 3.04 3.07 -3.75
C TRP A 47 2.58 1.84 -2.98
N GLY A 48 3.50 1.03 -2.50
CA GLY A 48 3.20 -0.26 -1.86
C GLY A 48 2.68 -1.35 -2.81
N ASP A 49 2.55 -1.06 -4.11
CA ASP A 49 2.31 -2.07 -5.14
C ASP A 49 3.63 -2.61 -5.69
N SER A 50 3.59 -3.86 -6.14
CA SER A 50 4.74 -4.53 -6.73
C SER A 50 4.96 -4.04 -8.17
N GLY A 51 5.72 -2.95 -8.33
CA GLY A 51 6.07 -2.43 -9.65
C GLY A 51 7.18 -3.20 -10.37
N CYS A 52 7.92 -4.04 -9.63
CA CYS A 52 8.94 -4.92 -10.18
C CYS A 52 9.24 -6.07 -9.23
N VAL A 53 9.39 -7.27 -9.78
CA VAL A 53 9.77 -8.47 -9.04
C VAL A 53 11.03 -9.08 -9.64
N MET A 54 11.83 -9.72 -8.81
CA MET A 54 12.96 -10.53 -9.24
C MET A 54 12.98 -11.80 -8.40
N VAL A 55 12.66 -12.92 -9.04
CA VAL A 55 12.73 -14.23 -8.39
C VAL A 55 14.13 -14.77 -8.64
N ALA A 56 14.98 -14.69 -7.62
CA ALA A 56 16.33 -15.23 -7.63
C ALA A 56 16.67 -15.87 -6.28
N GLY A 57 17.52 -16.90 -6.32
CA GLY A 57 17.93 -17.67 -5.14
C GLY A 57 16.93 -18.76 -4.72
N PRO A 58 17.11 -19.35 -3.52
CA PRO A 58 16.26 -20.45 -3.05
C PRO A 58 14.84 -19.99 -2.76
N ASP A 59 13.86 -20.89 -2.95
CA ASP A 59 12.44 -20.61 -2.70
C ASP A 59 12.22 -20.16 -1.25
N LYS A 60 12.79 -20.90 -0.29
CA LYS A 60 12.75 -20.55 1.13
C LYS A 60 14.06 -19.92 1.59
N LYS A 61 13.99 -18.73 2.16
CA LYS A 61 15.14 -17.96 2.66
C LYS A 61 14.84 -17.30 4.00
N ALA A 62 15.87 -17.02 4.78
CA ALA A 62 15.72 -16.37 6.08
C ALA A 62 15.22 -14.93 5.91
N LEU A 63 14.54 -14.42 6.94
CA LEU A 63 14.10 -13.03 6.96
C LEU A 63 15.29 -12.08 7.16
N PRO A 64 15.31 -10.95 6.43
CA PRO A 64 16.46 -10.05 6.42
C PRO A 64 16.62 -9.28 7.72
N ASP A 65 17.87 -8.99 8.08
CA ASP A 65 18.24 -8.19 9.25
C ASP A 65 18.35 -6.70 8.89
N SER A 66 18.70 -6.39 7.65
CA SER A 66 18.83 -5.00 7.19
C SER A 66 18.51 -4.85 5.70
N LEU A 67 18.23 -3.61 5.30
CA LEU A 67 18.03 -3.18 3.91
C LEU A 67 19.11 -2.16 3.56
N SER A 68 19.78 -2.33 2.43
CA SER A 68 20.64 -1.29 1.84
C SER A 68 20.09 -0.93 0.47
N ILE A 69 19.91 0.36 0.18
CA ILE A 69 19.26 0.81 -1.05
C ILE A 69 19.79 2.17 -1.51
N THR A 70 20.02 2.28 -2.81
CA THR A 70 20.39 3.50 -3.53
C THR A 70 19.50 3.64 -4.76
N TRP A 71 18.86 4.79 -4.97
CA TRP A 71 17.99 5.01 -6.12
C TRP A 71 18.08 6.42 -6.69
N LEU A 72 17.68 6.58 -7.94
CA LEU A 72 17.40 7.85 -8.60
C LEU A 72 15.90 8.14 -8.52
N SER A 73 15.54 9.34 -8.09
CA SER A 73 14.19 9.90 -8.20
C SER A 73 14.09 10.72 -9.49
N TYR A 74 13.28 10.28 -10.46
CA TYR A 74 13.16 10.97 -11.75
C TYR A 74 12.49 12.34 -11.61
N ALA A 75 11.50 12.44 -10.72
CA ALA A 75 10.77 13.68 -10.51
C ALA A 75 11.63 14.76 -9.84
N GLU A 76 12.64 14.36 -9.07
CA GLU A 76 13.50 15.28 -8.32
C GLU A 76 14.87 15.51 -8.98
N ASP A 77 15.27 14.65 -9.91
CA ASP A 77 16.63 14.58 -10.45
C ASP A 77 17.69 14.46 -9.34
N LYS A 78 17.44 13.52 -8.41
CA LYS A 78 18.25 13.32 -7.20
C LYS A 78 18.50 11.85 -6.92
N PHE A 79 19.66 11.56 -6.35
CA PHE A 79 19.97 10.25 -5.80
C PHE A 79 19.76 10.22 -4.30
N TYR A 80 19.27 9.10 -3.80
CA TYR A 80 19.09 8.82 -2.39
C TYR A 80 19.78 7.51 -2.01
N ASP A 81 20.31 7.45 -0.80
CA ASP A 81 21.00 6.28 -0.25
C ASP A 81 20.65 6.05 1.22
N GLY A 82 20.52 4.78 1.61
CA GLY A 82 20.27 4.40 2.98
C GLY A 82 20.58 2.95 3.30
N LYS A 83 20.96 2.72 4.57
CA LYS A 83 21.10 1.40 5.17
C LYS A 83 20.33 1.36 6.49
N PHE A 84 19.42 0.41 6.61
CA PHE A 84 18.43 0.37 7.69
C PHE A 84 18.41 -0.99 8.37
N VAL A 85 18.36 -1.00 9.70
CA VAL A 85 18.08 -2.23 10.46
C VAL A 85 16.57 -2.48 10.40
N LEU A 86 16.18 -3.70 10.06
CA LEU A 86 14.77 -4.08 9.93
C LEU A 86 14.21 -4.62 11.25
N PRO A 87 12.91 -4.44 11.53
CA PRO A 87 12.25 -4.94 12.72
C PRO A 87 11.96 -6.45 12.61
N LYS A 88 13.04 -7.24 12.62
CA LYS A 88 13.03 -8.67 12.30
C LYS A 88 12.10 -9.50 13.18
N GLU A 89 12.00 -9.18 14.47
CA GLU A 89 11.09 -9.88 15.40
C GLU A 89 9.62 -9.68 14.97
N ARG A 90 9.19 -8.43 14.79
CA ARG A 90 7.84 -8.11 14.29
C ARG A 90 7.55 -8.78 12.95
N VAL A 91 8.51 -8.76 12.02
CA VAL A 91 8.36 -9.43 10.73
C VAL A 91 8.19 -10.94 10.92
N SER A 92 9.04 -11.58 11.73
CA SER A 92 8.94 -13.01 12.01
C SER A 92 7.61 -13.39 12.66
N ASP A 93 7.14 -12.62 13.63
CA ASP A 93 5.86 -12.87 14.32
C ASP A 93 4.69 -12.79 13.35
N LEU A 94 4.72 -11.82 12.43
CA LEU A 94 3.69 -11.68 11.39
C LEU A 94 3.71 -12.84 10.40
N PHE A 95 4.89 -13.29 9.95
CA PHE A 95 5.02 -14.46 9.08
C PHE A 95 4.51 -15.74 9.75
N LYS A 96 4.83 -15.95 11.04
CA LYS A 96 4.35 -17.10 11.83
C LYS A 96 2.85 -17.07 12.03
N LYS A 97 2.32 -15.90 12.39
CA LYS A 97 0.89 -15.70 12.65
C LYS A 97 0.07 -15.84 11.37
N GLY A 98 0.56 -15.30 10.26
CA GLY A 98 -0.18 -15.24 9.00
C GLY A 98 -1.52 -14.52 9.14
N TYR A 99 -2.46 -14.86 8.25
CA TYR A 99 -3.83 -14.34 8.26
C TYR A 99 -4.79 -15.32 7.58
N MET A 100 -6.07 -15.23 7.93
CA MET A 100 -7.14 -15.95 7.24
C MET A 100 -7.55 -15.17 5.98
N ASP A 101 -7.52 -15.83 4.83
CA ASP A 101 -7.98 -15.27 3.55
C ASP A 101 -9.44 -15.68 3.34
N ARG A 102 -10.34 -14.69 3.25
CA ARG A 102 -11.78 -14.97 3.19
C ARG A 102 -12.22 -15.63 1.90
N TYR A 103 -11.57 -15.37 0.78
CA TYR A 103 -11.95 -15.96 -0.51
C TYR A 103 -11.59 -17.43 -0.58
N THR A 104 -10.42 -17.78 -0.09
CA THR A 104 -9.95 -19.18 -0.11
C THR A 104 -10.35 -19.97 1.14
N ASN A 105 -10.80 -19.27 2.19
CA ASN A 105 -11.04 -19.79 3.54
C ASN A 105 -9.86 -20.60 4.08
N LYS A 106 -8.63 -20.14 3.78
CA LYS A 106 -7.38 -20.78 4.18
C LYS A 106 -6.54 -19.84 5.02
N GLN A 107 -5.81 -20.43 5.98
CA GLN A 107 -4.70 -19.76 6.63
C GLN A 107 -3.59 -19.55 5.60
N ARG A 108 -3.21 -18.29 5.38
CA ARG A 108 -2.11 -17.88 4.51
C ARG A 108 -1.07 -17.10 5.31
N THR A 109 0.07 -16.85 4.69
CA THR A 109 1.07 -15.91 5.20
C THR A 109 1.53 -15.01 4.05
N TYR A 110 2.38 -14.06 4.38
CA TYR A 110 2.94 -13.10 3.43
C TYR A 110 3.96 -13.79 2.52
N ASP A 111 4.01 -13.37 1.27
CA ASP A 111 4.89 -13.90 0.21
C ASP A 111 5.74 -12.80 -0.44
N TYR A 112 5.59 -11.55 -0.01
CA TYR A 112 6.41 -10.44 -0.48
C TYR A 112 6.91 -9.52 0.65
N LEU A 113 8.12 -8.99 0.45
CA LEU A 113 8.64 -7.84 1.17
C LEU A 113 8.71 -6.66 0.20
N THR A 114 7.79 -5.72 0.35
CA THR A 114 7.63 -4.59 -0.57
C THR A 114 8.31 -3.36 -0.02
N VAL A 115 9.23 -2.78 -0.77
CA VAL A 115 9.94 -1.54 -0.42
C VAL A 115 9.39 -0.38 -1.22
N GLY A 116 8.71 0.55 -0.55
CA GLY A 116 8.17 1.76 -1.15
C GLY A 116 9.08 2.95 -0.94
N MET A 117 9.25 3.78 -1.97
CA MET A 117 9.93 5.07 -1.82
C MET A 117 9.05 6.23 -2.27
N THR A 118 9.20 7.38 -1.63
CA THR A 118 8.55 8.64 -2.01
C THR A 118 9.57 9.75 -2.19
N PRO A 119 9.19 10.90 -2.76
CA PRO A 119 10.06 12.07 -2.80
C PRO A 119 10.61 12.46 -1.45
N GLY A 120 11.79 13.08 -1.44
CA GLY A 120 12.48 13.48 -0.22
C GLY A 120 13.13 12.33 0.55
N GLY A 121 13.16 11.11 0.02
CA GLY A 121 13.95 10.01 0.59
C GLY A 121 13.25 9.15 1.64
N THR A 122 11.92 9.22 1.78
CA THR A 122 11.20 8.31 2.69
C THR A 122 11.15 6.90 2.10
N VAL A 123 11.39 5.89 2.94
CA VAL A 123 11.34 4.47 2.58
C VAL A 123 10.38 3.77 3.54
N VAL A 124 9.49 2.93 3.01
CA VAL A 124 8.54 2.15 3.80
C VAL A 124 8.67 0.68 3.41
N LEU A 125 8.61 -0.21 4.41
CA LEU A 125 8.62 -1.65 4.21
C LEU A 125 7.25 -2.22 4.60
N TRP A 126 6.66 -3.00 3.70
CA TRP A 126 5.47 -3.81 3.98
C TRP A 126 5.76 -5.29 3.85
N LEU A 127 4.96 -6.08 4.57
CA LEU A 127 4.71 -7.47 4.23
C LEU A 127 3.43 -7.53 3.41
N SER A 128 3.50 -8.13 2.23
CA SER A 128 2.37 -8.24 1.32
C SER A 128 2.01 -9.71 1.12
N GLY A 129 0.72 -9.97 1.12
CA GLY A 129 0.10 -11.24 0.77
C GLY A 129 -1.18 -10.96 -0.02
N GLY A 130 -1.79 -12.01 -0.60
CA GLY A 130 -2.87 -11.85 -1.58
C GLY A 130 -4.07 -10.98 -1.16
N SER A 131 -4.42 -10.89 0.13
CA SER A 131 -5.52 -10.04 0.62
C SER A 131 -5.15 -9.22 1.86
N LYS A 132 -3.85 -9.17 2.19
CA LYS A 132 -3.36 -8.48 3.38
C LYS A 132 -2.01 -7.86 3.11
N GLN A 133 -1.91 -6.57 3.39
CA GLN A 133 -0.65 -5.84 3.33
C GLN A 133 -0.51 -5.03 4.62
N ILE A 134 0.61 -5.19 5.31
CA ILE A 134 0.86 -4.55 6.59
C ILE A 134 2.20 -3.82 6.58
N GLU A 135 2.17 -2.58 7.05
CA GLU A 135 3.37 -1.78 7.22
C GLU A 135 4.17 -2.31 8.42
N VAL A 136 5.48 -2.51 8.23
CA VAL A 136 6.36 -3.01 9.28
C VAL A 136 7.51 -2.09 9.62
N GLY A 137 7.87 -1.13 8.76
CA GLY A 137 8.91 -0.15 9.07
C GLY A 137 8.88 1.08 8.18
N GLN A 138 9.28 2.22 8.75
CA GLN A 138 9.45 3.50 8.07
C GLN A 138 10.89 3.99 8.29
N PHE A 139 11.52 4.49 7.25
CA PHE A 139 12.92 4.90 7.25
C PHE A 139 13.13 6.16 6.41
N LYS A 140 14.29 6.81 6.60
CA LYS A 140 14.69 8.02 5.87
C LYS A 140 16.07 7.85 5.28
N ALA A 141 16.15 7.82 3.96
CA ALA A 141 17.39 7.87 3.21
C ALA A 141 17.91 9.32 3.13
N LYS A 142 19.19 9.45 2.79
CA LYS A 142 19.85 10.74 2.61
C LYS A 142 20.02 11.02 1.12
N GLU A 143 19.80 12.28 0.73
CA GLU A 143 20.21 12.75 -0.60
C GLU A 143 21.73 12.61 -0.73
N ILE A 144 22.19 12.08 -1.85
CA ILE A 144 23.61 11.94 -2.16
C ILE A 144 23.90 12.43 -3.59
N LYS A 145 25.17 12.66 -3.87
CA LYS A 145 25.66 12.93 -5.23
C LYS A 145 26.44 11.72 -5.72
N LEU A 146 26.02 11.17 -6.85
CA LEU A 146 26.74 10.13 -7.56
C LEU A 146 27.36 10.71 -8.83
N THR A 147 28.49 10.17 -9.22
CA THR A 147 29.21 10.51 -10.45
C THR A 147 29.35 9.28 -11.33
N LEU A 148 29.74 9.47 -12.59
CA LEU A 148 30.05 8.36 -13.49
C LEU A 148 31.13 7.42 -12.92
N LYS A 149 32.08 7.96 -12.15
CA LYS A 149 33.11 7.16 -11.47
C LYS A 149 32.52 6.19 -10.44
N ASP A 150 31.44 6.58 -9.77
CA ASP A 150 30.80 5.76 -8.74
C ASP A 150 29.97 4.61 -9.32
N LEU A 151 29.44 4.79 -10.54
CA LEU A 151 28.53 3.85 -11.20
C LEU A 151 29.16 3.06 -12.35
N GLY A 152 30.30 3.51 -12.87
CA GLY A 152 30.99 2.89 -13.99
C GLY A 152 30.45 3.33 -15.36
N PRO A 153 31.21 3.05 -16.44
CA PRO A 153 30.95 3.57 -17.78
C PRO A 153 29.58 3.19 -18.35
N ASP A 154 29.04 2.03 -17.99
CA ASP A 154 27.72 1.57 -18.43
C ASP A 154 26.59 2.50 -17.98
N SER A 155 26.83 3.36 -16.99
CA SER A 155 25.88 4.33 -16.46
C SER A 155 26.00 5.73 -17.07
N GLU A 156 26.89 5.95 -18.05
CA GLU A 156 27.14 7.26 -18.67
C GLU A 156 25.87 7.94 -19.19
N TYR A 157 24.95 7.15 -19.75
CA TYR A 157 23.68 7.66 -20.28
C TYR A 157 22.86 8.43 -19.23
N MET A 158 22.94 8.07 -17.94
CA MET A 158 22.19 8.73 -16.87
C MET A 158 22.70 10.13 -16.55
N PHE A 159 23.96 10.41 -16.87
CA PHE A 159 24.63 11.68 -16.59
C PHE A 159 24.61 12.64 -17.79
N LYS A 160 24.01 12.22 -18.91
CA LYS A 160 23.84 13.11 -20.08
C LYS A 160 22.88 14.25 -19.73
N PRO A 161 23.21 15.51 -20.11
CA PRO A 161 22.32 16.64 -19.86
C PRO A 161 20.90 16.36 -20.37
N GLY A 162 19.90 16.61 -19.52
CA GLY A 162 18.48 16.42 -19.87
C GLY A 162 17.94 14.99 -19.73
N PHE A 163 18.79 13.97 -19.56
CA PHE A 163 18.35 12.57 -19.57
C PHE A 163 17.21 12.26 -18.59
N VAL A 164 17.32 12.73 -17.34
CA VAL A 164 16.33 12.43 -16.29
C VAL A 164 14.99 13.07 -16.62
N LYS A 165 15.00 14.36 -16.97
CA LYS A 165 13.82 15.11 -17.38
C LYS A 165 13.16 14.49 -18.61
N GLU A 166 13.93 14.21 -19.66
CA GLU A 166 13.42 13.59 -20.90
C GLU A 166 12.85 12.19 -20.64
N SER A 167 13.48 11.40 -19.78
CA SER A 167 12.98 10.07 -19.40
C SER A 167 11.65 10.19 -18.66
N TYR A 168 11.53 11.12 -17.72
CA TYR A 168 10.26 11.39 -17.05
C TYR A 168 9.19 11.83 -18.06
N GLU A 169 9.47 12.83 -18.90
CA GLU A 169 8.51 13.35 -19.87
C GLU A 169 8.07 12.32 -20.93
N ARG A 170 8.95 11.40 -21.30
CA ARG A 170 8.68 10.34 -22.29
C ARG A 170 7.87 9.18 -21.70
N MET A 171 8.18 8.77 -20.47
CA MET A 171 7.59 7.57 -19.86
C MET A 171 6.27 7.85 -19.13
N MET A 172 6.06 9.09 -18.70
CA MET A 172 4.86 9.49 -17.95
C MET A 172 3.69 9.82 -18.87
N SER A 173 2.48 9.46 -18.47
CA SER A 173 1.25 9.79 -19.21
C SER A 173 1.02 11.31 -19.28
N PRO A 174 0.30 11.82 -20.29
CA PRO A 174 -0.08 13.23 -20.35
C PRO A 174 -0.79 13.72 -19.09
N GLU A 175 -1.65 12.89 -18.49
CA GLU A 175 -2.43 13.21 -17.29
C GLU A 175 -1.52 13.41 -16.08
N LEU A 176 -0.61 12.46 -15.82
CA LEU A 176 0.33 12.55 -14.69
C LEU A 176 1.32 13.69 -14.88
N ARG A 177 1.73 14.00 -16.12
CA ARG A 177 2.58 15.17 -16.42
C ARG A 177 1.83 16.49 -16.16
N ALA A 178 0.57 16.58 -16.56
CA ALA A 178 -0.25 17.75 -16.29
C ALA A 178 -0.48 17.95 -14.79
N GLN A 179 -0.74 16.86 -14.06
CA GLN A 179 -0.85 16.87 -12.61
C GLN A 179 0.46 17.33 -11.96
N PHE A 180 1.60 16.76 -12.34
CA PHE A 180 2.91 17.14 -11.78
C PHE A 180 3.24 18.61 -12.06
N LYS A 181 2.92 19.12 -13.25
CA LYS A 181 3.10 20.54 -13.59
C LYS A 181 2.24 21.46 -12.71
N LYS A 182 1.05 21.02 -12.31
CA LYS A 182 0.12 21.77 -11.47
C LYS A 182 0.52 21.72 -10.00
N ASP A 183 0.80 20.52 -9.49
CA ASP A 183 0.92 20.26 -8.05
C ASP A 183 2.38 20.29 -7.58
N GLY A 184 3.35 20.14 -8.49
CA GLY A 184 4.77 20.05 -8.18
C GLY A 184 5.14 18.80 -7.37
N ILE A 185 6.34 18.81 -6.80
CA ILE A 185 6.81 17.73 -5.93
C ILE A 185 6.20 17.89 -4.53
N GLN A 186 5.48 16.88 -4.07
CA GLN A 186 4.88 16.84 -2.74
C GLN A 186 5.82 16.11 -1.77
N TYR A 187 6.66 16.86 -1.04
CA TYR A 187 7.62 16.31 -0.08
C TYR A 187 7.00 15.75 1.21
N ASP A 188 5.78 16.19 1.54
CA ASP A 188 5.01 15.77 2.71
C ASP A 188 4.04 14.60 2.40
N LEU A 189 4.13 14.01 1.19
CA LEU A 189 3.24 12.96 0.73
C LEU A 189 3.17 11.77 1.68
N ALA A 190 4.33 11.25 2.09
CA ALA A 190 4.41 10.13 3.02
C ALA A 190 3.79 10.47 4.38
N GLU A 191 4.00 11.69 4.90
CA GLU A 191 3.40 12.13 6.17
C GLU A 191 1.86 12.11 6.07
N LYS A 192 1.30 12.62 4.97
CA LYS A 192 -0.15 12.64 4.73
C LYS A 192 -0.73 11.24 4.64
N TRP A 193 -0.07 10.33 3.91
CA TRP A 193 -0.61 9.01 3.67
C TRP A 193 -0.39 8.02 4.83
N LEU A 194 0.74 8.11 5.54
CA LEU A 194 1.05 7.27 6.70
C LEU A 194 0.25 7.66 7.95
N LYS A 195 -0.45 8.80 7.92
CA LYS A 195 -1.22 9.28 9.07
C LYS A 195 -2.34 8.28 9.42
N ARG A 196 -2.37 7.90 10.69
CA ARG A 196 -3.36 6.97 11.25
C ARG A 196 -4.36 7.68 12.15
N TYR A 197 -5.56 7.13 12.19
CA TYR A 197 -6.68 7.57 13.01
C TYR A 197 -7.27 6.37 13.74
N ASN A 198 -7.87 6.63 14.90
CA ASN A 198 -8.56 5.61 15.67
C ASN A 198 -9.98 5.42 15.11
N VAL A 199 -10.17 4.46 14.21
CA VAL A 199 -11.41 4.31 13.43
C VAL A 199 -11.92 2.88 13.40
N SER A 200 -13.23 2.72 13.51
CA SER A 200 -13.96 1.46 13.26
C SER A 200 -14.82 1.55 12.01
N PHE A 201 -15.23 0.38 11.51
CA PHE A 201 -16.17 0.26 10.40
C PHE A 201 -17.44 -0.42 10.85
N THR A 202 -18.59 0.14 10.48
CA THR A 202 -19.88 -0.47 10.76
C THR A 202 -20.73 -0.56 9.50
N VAL A 203 -21.68 -1.48 9.53
CA VAL A 203 -22.58 -1.77 8.42
C VAL A 203 -24.01 -1.95 8.94
N ASN A 204 -25.03 -1.72 8.12
CA ASN A 204 -26.45 -1.90 8.47
C ASN A 204 -26.90 -3.37 8.42
N SER A 205 -26.31 -4.21 9.27
CA SER A 205 -26.55 -5.66 9.33
C SER A 205 -27.99 -6.06 9.67
N ASP A 206 -28.79 -5.15 10.22
CA ASP A 206 -30.22 -5.35 10.50
C ASP A 206 -31.07 -5.41 9.21
N LYS A 207 -30.59 -4.80 8.12
CA LYS A 207 -31.29 -4.75 6.82
C LYS A 207 -30.66 -5.64 5.76
N VAL A 208 -29.35 -5.88 5.84
CA VAL A 208 -28.57 -6.52 4.77
C VAL A 208 -27.61 -7.55 5.37
N LYS A 209 -27.52 -8.71 4.71
CA LYS A 209 -26.52 -9.73 5.07
C LYS A 209 -25.17 -9.38 4.42
N PHE A 210 -24.19 -8.99 5.25
CA PHE A 210 -22.83 -8.70 4.80
C PHE A 210 -21.99 -9.98 4.67
N TYR A 211 -21.05 -9.97 3.72
CA TYR A 211 -20.08 -11.04 3.52
C TYR A 211 -18.68 -10.62 4.01
N GLN A 212 -18.17 -9.47 3.55
CA GLN A 212 -16.91 -8.89 4.01
C GLN A 212 -16.78 -7.41 3.62
N LEU A 213 -15.86 -6.71 4.29
CA LEU A 213 -15.22 -5.50 3.80
C LEU A 213 -13.80 -5.83 3.35
N MET A 214 -13.38 -5.34 2.19
CA MET A 214 -11.97 -5.32 1.79
C MET A 214 -11.53 -3.88 1.65
N LEU A 215 -10.51 -3.52 2.41
CA LEU A 215 -10.05 -2.15 2.56
C LEU A 215 -8.66 -1.99 1.94
N SER A 216 -8.50 -0.95 1.14
CA SER A 216 -7.23 -0.45 0.64
C SER A 216 -7.04 0.96 1.18
N TYR A 217 -5.94 1.19 1.87
CA TYR A 217 -5.65 2.45 2.53
C TYR A 217 -4.62 3.28 1.77
N LEU A 218 -4.60 4.59 2.00
CA LEU A 218 -3.61 5.48 1.38
C LEU A 218 -2.16 5.09 1.71
N ASN A 219 -1.88 4.49 2.88
CA ASN A 219 -0.56 3.94 3.23
C ASN A 219 -0.24 2.58 2.61
N SER A 220 -1.05 2.18 1.62
CA SER A 220 -0.96 0.91 0.91
C SER A 220 -1.21 -0.32 1.77
N GLU A 221 -1.64 -0.19 3.03
CA GLU A 221 -2.10 -1.35 3.77
C GLU A 221 -3.39 -1.90 3.15
N GLN A 222 -3.60 -3.20 3.36
CA GLN A 222 -4.81 -3.89 2.96
C GLN A 222 -5.32 -4.78 4.09
N GLU A 223 -6.64 -4.78 4.29
CA GLU A 223 -7.32 -5.52 5.36
C GLU A 223 -8.61 -6.13 4.84
N GLN A 224 -8.94 -7.34 5.29
CA GLN A 224 -10.27 -7.93 5.17
C GLN A 224 -10.92 -7.98 6.55
N ILE A 225 -12.17 -7.54 6.64
CA ILE A 225 -12.99 -7.63 7.86
C ILE A 225 -14.25 -8.40 7.52
N PHE A 226 -14.51 -9.52 8.21
CA PHE A 226 -15.61 -10.42 7.91
C PHE A 226 -16.09 -11.16 9.16
N ASP A 227 -17.23 -11.86 9.04
CA ASP A 227 -17.87 -12.62 10.12
C ASP A 227 -17.96 -11.82 11.45
N SER A 228 -17.54 -12.42 12.56
CA SER A 228 -17.59 -11.80 13.88
C SER A 228 -16.65 -10.61 14.03
N ALA A 229 -15.59 -10.50 13.23
CA ALA A 229 -14.71 -9.33 13.24
C ALA A 229 -15.42 -8.10 12.66
N LEU A 230 -16.31 -8.28 11.67
CA LEU A 230 -17.11 -7.18 11.13
C LEU A 230 -18.19 -6.72 12.11
N ALA A 231 -18.85 -7.66 12.78
CA ALA A 231 -19.89 -7.34 13.76
C ALA A 231 -19.35 -6.67 15.03
N ASN A 232 -18.08 -6.94 15.38
CA ASN A 232 -17.44 -6.46 16.60
C ASN A 232 -16.23 -5.56 16.29
N ASP A 233 -16.17 -4.92 15.12
CA ASP A 233 -15.06 -4.03 14.80
C ASP A 233 -15.07 -2.85 15.76
N THR A 234 -13.91 -2.61 16.38
CA THR A 234 -13.73 -1.51 17.32
C THR A 234 -12.66 -0.57 16.81
N ALA A 235 -12.69 0.66 17.32
CA ALA A 235 -11.77 1.69 16.87
C ALA A 235 -10.32 1.23 17.09
N GLN A 236 -9.54 1.22 16.01
CA GLN A 236 -8.12 0.92 16.03
C GLN A 236 -7.37 1.80 15.02
N GLN A 237 -6.04 1.80 15.13
CA GLN A 237 -5.16 2.67 14.35
C GLN A 237 -5.08 2.24 12.88
N ARG A 238 -5.84 2.92 12.02
CA ARG A 238 -5.87 2.68 10.58
C ARG A 238 -5.59 3.96 9.81
N ALA A 239 -5.02 3.82 8.62
CA ALA A 239 -4.86 4.93 7.70
C ALA A 239 -6.21 5.32 7.08
N VAL A 240 -6.22 6.43 6.35
CA VAL A 240 -7.40 6.87 5.60
C VAL A 240 -7.65 5.90 4.44
N PRO A 241 -8.88 5.41 4.21
CA PRO A 241 -9.18 4.51 3.11
C PRO A 241 -9.10 5.25 1.77
N GLU A 242 -8.50 4.60 0.79
CA GLU A 242 -8.49 5.03 -0.61
C GLU A 242 -9.66 4.39 -1.37
N LYS A 243 -9.85 3.09 -1.13
CA LYS A 243 -10.86 2.27 -1.77
C LYS A 243 -11.37 1.21 -0.80
N ILE A 244 -12.68 0.94 -0.85
CA ILE A 244 -13.30 -0.14 -0.09
C ILE A 244 -14.24 -0.92 -0.99
N ASN A 245 -14.15 -2.24 -0.94
CA ASN A 245 -15.14 -3.15 -1.52
C ASN A 245 -16.05 -3.65 -0.42
N VAL A 246 -17.34 -3.32 -0.52
CA VAL A 246 -18.40 -3.79 0.38
C VAL A 246 -19.10 -4.97 -0.28
N GLU A 247 -18.94 -6.17 0.27
CA GLU A 247 -19.60 -7.38 -0.24
C GLU A 247 -20.78 -7.77 0.63
N TRP A 248 -21.93 -7.98 -0.01
CA TRP A 248 -23.21 -8.23 0.66
C TRP A 248 -24.11 -9.12 -0.20
N PHE A 249 -25.17 -9.66 0.39
CA PHE A 249 -26.16 -10.48 -0.33
C PHE A 249 -27.45 -9.71 -0.55
N ASP A 250 -27.95 -9.74 -1.79
CA ASP A 250 -29.25 -9.17 -2.10
C ASP A 250 -30.41 -10.06 -1.64
N GLN A 251 -31.65 -9.59 -1.85
CA GLN A 251 -32.86 -10.33 -1.48
C GLN A 251 -33.02 -11.67 -2.22
N LYS A 252 -32.28 -11.89 -3.32
CA LYS A 252 -32.25 -13.14 -4.09
C LYS A 252 -31.08 -14.03 -3.68
N SER A 253 -30.42 -13.74 -2.56
CA SER A 253 -29.21 -14.42 -2.08
C SER A 253 -28.04 -14.37 -3.05
N ARG A 254 -28.03 -13.41 -3.98
CA ARG A 254 -26.92 -13.18 -4.89
C ARG A 254 -25.85 -12.37 -4.20
N LYS A 255 -24.59 -12.76 -4.38
CA LYS A 255 -23.46 -12.02 -3.85
C LYS A 255 -23.22 -10.77 -4.70
N MET A 256 -23.27 -9.61 -4.06
CA MET A 256 -23.05 -8.30 -4.65
C MET A 256 -21.73 -7.74 -4.11
N ILE A 257 -21.00 -7.03 -4.97
CA ILE A 257 -19.85 -6.24 -4.59
C ILE A 257 -20.11 -4.78 -4.96
N THR A 258 -19.93 -3.89 -3.99
CA THR A 258 -19.91 -2.45 -4.24
C THR A 258 -18.48 -1.94 -4.07
N GLU A 259 -17.85 -1.57 -5.18
CA GLU A 259 -16.57 -0.88 -5.15
C GLU A 259 -16.82 0.60 -4.90
N ILE A 260 -16.17 1.14 -3.86
CA ILE A 260 -16.21 2.54 -3.48
C ILE A 260 -14.79 3.09 -3.58
N ILE A 261 -14.58 4.05 -4.50
CA ILE A 261 -13.33 4.79 -4.64
C ILE A 261 -13.57 6.20 -4.09
N PHE A 262 -12.78 6.60 -3.08
CA PHE A 262 -12.96 7.88 -2.41
C PHE A 262 -12.28 9.02 -3.15
N ASP A 263 -12.89 10.21 -3.13
CA ASP A 263 -12.16 11.44 -3.43
C ASP A 263 -11.16 11.70 -2.30
N GLN A 264 -9.87 11.66 -2.61
CA GLN A 264 -8.81 11.72 -1.61
C GLN A 264 -8.90 12.98 -0.75
N ASN A 265 -9.22 14.14 -1.34
CA ASN A 265 -9.30 15.40 -0.60
C ASN A 265 -10.47 15.41 0.38
N GLU A 266 -11.65 14.96 -0.05
CA GLU A 266 -12.83 14.86 0.81
C GLU A 266 -12.62 13.89 1.96
N ILE A 267 -12.15 12.67 1.68
CA ILE A 267 -12.01 11.64 2.72
C ILE A 267 -10.91 12.01 3.72
N GLN A 268 -9.79 12.59 3.27
CA GLN A 268 -8.76 13.09 4.18
C GLN A 268 -9.28 14.24 5.05
N ALA A 269 -10.04 15.18 4.47
CA ALA A 269 -10.65 16.27 5.21
C ALA A 269 -11.69 15.78 6.23
N ALA A 270 -12.46 14.74 5.90
CA ALA A 270 -13.38 14.10 6.83
C ALA A 270 -12.62 13.43 7.99
N PHE A 271 -11.62 12.60 7.68
CA PHE A 271 -10.82 11.92 8.71
C PHE A 271 -10.05 12.89 9.60
N ALA A 272 -9.61 14.04 9.09
CA ALA A 272 -8.96 15.08 9.88
C ALA A 272 -9.86 15.67 10.98
N ARG A 273 -11.18 15.45 10.93
CA ARG A 273 -12.12 15.84 11.99
C ARG A 273 -12.14 14.89 13.18
N ILE A 274 -11.61 13.67 13.04
CA ILE A 274 -11.48 12.74 14.15
C ILE A 274 -10.49 13.35 15.16
N PRO A 275 -10.91 13.63 16.40
CA PRO A 275 -10.00 14.21 17.40
C PRO A 275 -8.82 13.28 17.67
N GLN A 276 -7.64 13.84 17.99
CA GLN A 276 -6.42 13.05 18.17
C GLN A 276 -6.56 11.89 19.19
N SER A 277 -7.33 12.10 20.26
CA SER A 277 -7.68 11.09 21.27
C SER A 277 -9.09 10.50 21.11
N GLY A 278 -9.82 10.92 20.08
CA GLY A 278 -11.19 10.53 19.81
C GLY A 278 -11.29 9.22 19.02
N LYS A 279 -12.52 8.88 18.67
CA LYS A 279 -12.84 7.73 17.81
C LYS A 279 -13.67 8.19 16.63
N GLY A 280 -13.40 7.63 15.47
CA GLY A 280 -14.25 7.72 14.30
C GLY A 280 -14.97 6.40 14.03
N GLU A 281 -16.15 6.47 13.44
CA GLU A 281 -16.86 5.33 12.86
C GLU A 281 -17.16 5.64 11.41
N LEU A 282 -16.62 4.85 10.47
CA LEU A 282 -17.01 4.94 9.07
C LEU A 282 -18.12 3.90 8.81
N HIS A 283 -19.35 4.41 8.66
CA HIS A 283 -20.55 3.60 8.49
C HIS A 283 -20.90 3.43 7.01
N PHE A 284 -21.18 2.19 6.60
CA PHE A 284 -21.71 1.83 5.29
C PHE A 284 -23.18 1.44 5.40
N GLU A 285 -24.06 2.22 4.78
CA GLU A 285 -25.48 1.91 4.68
C GLU A 285 -25.78 1.41 3.27
N VAL A 286 -26.02 0.10 3.14
CA VAL A 286 -26.44 -0.55 1.90
C VAL A 286 -27.96 -0.42 1.75
N ASP A 287 -28.41 0.08 0.61
CA ASP A 287 -29.80 -0.08 0.15
C ASP A 287 -29.86 -1.25 -0.83
N PRO A 288 -30.43 -2.41 -0.43
CA PRO A 288 -30.47 -3.59 -1.27
C PRO A 288 -31.48 -3.51 -2.43
N ASN A 289 -32.41 -2.55 -2.40
CA ASN A 289 -33.39 -2.35 -3.46
C ASN A 289 -32.82 -1.47 -4.56
N GLU A 290 -32.13 -0.40 -4.16
CA GLU A 290 -31.50 0.56 -5.08
C GLU A 290 -30.07 0.15 -5.50
N TYR A 291 -29.51 -0.87 -4.87
CA TYR A 291 -28.12 -1.31 -5.06
C TYR A 291 -27.12 -0.15 -4.89
N THR A 292 -27.32 0.63 -3.82
CA THR A 292 -26.44 1.75 -3.49
C THR A 292 -25.82 1.57 -2.10
N VAL A 293 -24.69 2.23 -1.87
CA VAL A 293 -24.03 2.27 -0.56
C VAL A 293 -23.70 3.71 -0.20
N ALA A 294 -24.35 4.21 0.84
CA ALA A 294 -24.02 5.51 1.42
C ALA A 294 -22.92 5.35 2.47
N VAL A 295 -21.97 6.29 2.50
CA VAL A 295 -20.87 6.29 3.46
C VAL A 295 -20.96 7.54 4.33
N THR A 296 -20.88 7.34 5.65
CA THR A 296 -20.91 8.43 6.63
C THR A 296 -19.82 8.22 7.66
N LEU A 297 -18.97 9.23 7.85
CA LEU A 297 -18.05 9.28 8.98
C LEU A 297 -18.77 9.89 10.19
N LYS A 298 -18.82 9.18 11.31
CA LYS A 298 -19.36 9.65 12.58
C LYS A 298 -18.22 9.86 13.58
N THR A 299 -18.35 10.89 14.39
CA THR A 299 -17.51 11.17 15.57
C THR A 299 -18.42 11.53 16.75
N ASP A 300 -17.86 11.74 17.94
CA ASP A 300 -18.64 12.02 19.16
C ASP A 300 -19.51 13.29 19.10
N GLY A 301 -19.30 14.19 18.13
CA GLY A 301 -20.05 15.44 18.01
C GLY A 301 -20.59 15.77 16.62
N GLU A 302 -20.25 15.00 15.59
CA GLU A 302 -20.68 15.28 14.22
C GLU A 302 -20.78 14.02 13.36
N SER A 303 -21.54 14.13 12.27
CA SER A 303 -21.60 13.11 11.22
C SER A 303 -21.44 13.79 9.87
N VAL A 304 -20.55 13.25 9.04
CA VAL A 304 -20.17 13.78 7.74
C VAL A 304 -20.46 12.72 6.69
N LYS A 305 -21.39 13.02 5.79
CA LYS A 305 -21.63 12.18 4.62
C LYS A 305 -20.48 12.37 3.62
N ILE A 306 -20.03 11.29 3.01
CA ILE A 306 -19.03 11.32 1.95
C ILE A 306 -19.76 11.38 0.60
N GLU A 307 -19.58 12.46 -0.15
CA GLU A 307 -20.43 12.77 -1.31
C GLU A 307 -19.71 12.57 -2.65
N LYS A 308 -18.40 12.79 -2.71
CA LYS A 308 -17.60 12.73 -3.96
C LYS A 308 -17.05 11.35 -4.27
N GLN A 309 -17.47 10.34 -3.52
CA GLN A 309 -17.11 8.95 -3.79
C GLN A 309 -17.68 8.48 -5.15
N LYS A 310 -16.91 7.63 -5.85
CA LYS A 310 -17.40 6.87 -7.00
C LYS A 310 -17.75 5.48 -6.51
N ALA A 311 -19.04 5.15 -6.53
CA ALA A 311 -19.53 3.84 -6.11
C ALA A 311 -20.13 3.09 -7.31
N LYS A 312 -19.80 1.80 -7.43
CA LYS A 312 -20.38 0.91 -8.44
C LYS A 312 -20.71 -0.44 -7.81
N THR A 313 -21.98 -0.83 -7.90
CA THR A 313 -22.46 -2.15 -7.46
C THR A 313 -22.64 -3.08 -8.64
N GLN A 314 -22.16 -4.31 -8.50
CA GLN A 314 -22.30 -5.37 -9.50
C GLN A 314 -22.43 -6.74 -8.85
N HIS A 315 -22.93 -7.71 -9.61
CA HIS A 315 -22.95 -9.10 -9.19
C HIS A 315 -21.53 -9.65 -9.15
N ASP A 316 -21.17 -10.35 -8.07
CA ASP A 316 -19.89 -11.05 -7.99
C ASP A 316 -19.98 -12.38 -8.73
N THR A 317 -19.56 -12.39 -10.00
CA THR A 317 -19.60 -13.58 -10.86
C THR A 317 -18.47 -14.56 -10.58
N ASN A 318 -17.50 -14.21 -9.72
CA ASN A 318 -16.38 -15.09 -9.38
C ASN A 318 -16.69 -16.00 -8.18
N TYR A 319 -17.85 -15.83 -7.55
CA TYR A 319 -18.32 -16.70 -6.49
C TYR A 319 -19.06 -17.91 -7.08
N SER A 320 -18.37 -19.04 -7.24
CA SER A 320 -19.05 -20.35 -7.35
C SER A 320 -19.45 -20.76 -5.94
N SER A 321 -20.75 -20.88 -5.70
CA SER A 321 -21.26 -21.60 -4.53
C SER A 321 -21.09 -23.09 -4.81
N ASP A 322 -19.94 -23.64 -4.44
CA ASP A 322 -19.77 -25.09 -4.33
C ASP A 322 -20.34 -25.59 -2.99
#